data_AF-A0A3C0VEI0-F1
#
_entry.id   AF-A0A3C0VEI0-F1
#
_cell.length_a   1.000
_cell.length_b   1.000
_cell.length_c   1.000
_cell.angle_alpha   90.00
_cell.angle_beta   90.00
_cell.angle_gamma   90.00
#
_symmetry.space_group_name_H-M   'P 1'
#
loop_
_entity.id
_entity.type
_entity.pdbx_description
1 polymer ?
#
loop_
_entity_poly.entity_id
_entity_poly.type
_entity_poly.pdbx_seq_one_letter_code
_entity_poly.pdbx_strand_id
1 'polypeptide(L)' 'MKDDYDFSNAERGKFYRPGAKLNMPIYLDEEVRQFVQAIAVGKDSDLSTVVNDLLRVDMKLADTLKS' A
#
# COMPACT_ATOMS: atom_id res chain seq x y z
N MET A 1 -5.87 15.33 -27.61
CA MET A 1 -6.03 16.49 -26.70
C MET A 1 -7.30 17.21 -27.16
N LYS A 2 -8.19 17.66 -26.27
CA LYS A 2 -9.39 18.43 -26.70
C LYS A 2 -8.96 19.85 -27.07
N ASP A 3 -9.67 20.46 -28.02
CA ASP A 3 -9.35 21.80 -28.53
C ASP A 3 -9.55 22.91 -27.47
N ASP A 4 -10.43 22.68 -26.47
CA ASP A 4 -10.92 23.73 -25.57
C ASP A 4 -10.39 23.65 -24.12
N TYR A 5 -9.16 23.19 -23.89
CA TYR A 5 -8.58 23.29 -22.55
C TYR A 5 -8.03 24.70 -22.28
N ASP A 6 -8.59 25.39 -21.29
CA ASP A 6 -8.04 26.64 -20.76
C ASP A 6 -6.85 26.36 -19.83
N PHE A 7 -5.65 26.74 -20.27
CA PHE A 7 -4.40 26.64 -19.52
C PHE A 7 -3.91 27.99 -18.98
N SER A 8 -4.73 29.04 -18.98
CA SER A 8 -4.35 30.40 -18.51
C SER A 8 -3.76 30.42 -17.09
N ASN A 9 -4.17 29.50 -16.22
CA ASN A 9 -3.69 29.35 -14.84
C ASN A 9 -2.79 28.12 -14.63
N ALA A 10 -2.29 27.51 -15.70
CA ALA A 10 -1.48 26.30 -15.60
C ALA A 10 -0.05 26.61 -15.14
N GLU A 11 0.37 25.97 -14.06
CA GLU A 11 1.74 26.05 -13.54
C GLU A 11 2.53 24.78 -13.90
N ARG A 12 3.63 24.95 -14.62
CA ARG A 12 4.51 23.82 -14.95
C ARG A 12 5.09 23.23 -13.66
N GLY A 13 4.90 21.93 -13.47
CA GLY A 13 5.47 21.22 -12.32
C GLY A 13 4.73 21.46 -11.00
N LYS A 14 3.51 22.00 -11.00
CA LYS A 14 2.69 22.24 -9.79
C LYS A 14 2.63 21.06 -8.81
N PHE A 15 2.56 19.84 -9.35
CA PHE A 15 2.52 18.60 -8.57
C PHE A 15 3.85 17.83 -8.58
N TYR A 16 4.85 18.31 -9.32
CA TYR A 16 6.16 17.68 -9.36
C TYR A 16 6.87 17.92 -8.03
N ARG A 17 7.27 16.83 -7.39
CA ARG A 17 7.98 16.84 -6.12
C ARG A 17 9.27 16.05 -6.30
N PRO A 18 10.44 16.70 -6.41
CA PRO A 18 11.71 16.00 -6.50
C PRO A 18 11.89 15.05 -5.32
N GLY A 19 12.21 13.79 -5.59
CA GLY A 19 12.41 12.79 -4.53
C GLY A 19 11.15 12.33 -3.80
N ALA A 20 9.95 12.61 -4.33
CA ALA A 20 8.71 12.12 -3.73
C ALA A 20 8.70 10.59 -3.67
N LYS A 21 8.45 10.06 -2.47
CA LYS A 21 8.13 8.64 -2.27
C LYS A 21 6.63 8.48 -2.27
N LEU A 22 6.12 7.70 -3.22
CA LEU A 22 4.71 7.38 -3.31
C LEU A 22 4.50 6.03 -2.60
N ASN A 23 3.80 6.07 -1.46
CA ASN A 23 3.35 4.87 -0.78
C ASN A 23 1.97 4.50 -1.31
N MET A 24 1.95 3.73 -2.40
CA MET A 24 0.71 3.28 -3.03
C MET A 24 0.02 2.26 -2.13
N PRO A 25 -1.31 2.33 -1.96
CA PRO A 25 -2.04 1.28 -1.26
C PRO A 25 -1.95 -0.03 -2.05
N ILE A 26 -1.76 -1.13 -1.34
CA ILE A 26 -1.83 -2.49 -1.89
C ILE A 26 -3.20 -3.04 -1.52
N TYR A 27 -3.95 -3.48 -2.53
CA TYR A 27 -5.23 -4.13 -2.31
C TYR A 27 -5.01 -5.60 -1.99
N LEU A 28 -5.74 -6.09 -0.99
CA LEU A 28 -5.83 -7.50 -0.68
C LEU A 28 -7.02 -8.09 -1.45
N ASP A 29 -6.85 -9.30 -1.95
CA ASP A 29 -7.98 -10.09 -2.43
C ASP A 29 -8.99 -10.31 -1.30
N GLU A 30 -10.27 -10.44 -1.66
CA GLU A 30 -11.36 -10.45 -0.69
C GLU A 30 -11.21 -11.56 0.36
N GLU A 31 -10.79 -12.75 -0.06
CA GLU A 31 -10.51 -13.87 0.83
C GLU A 31 -9.40 -13.53 1.85
N VAL A 32 -8.29 -12.96 1.37
CA VAL A 32 -7.15 -12.56 2.22
C VAL A 32 -7.58 -11.48 3.20
N ARG A 33 -8.36 -10.49 2.74
CA ARG A 33 -8.91 -9.42 3.59
C ARG A 33 -9.77 -9.99 4.71
N GLN A 34 -10.67 -10.92 4.40
CA GLN A 34 -11.54 -11.56 5.40
C GLN A 34 -10.76 -12.37 6.43
N PHE A 35 -9.76 -13.14 5.99
CA PHE A 35 -8.88 -13.90 6.87
C PHE A 35 -8.16 -13.01 7.88
N VAL A 36 -7.50 -11.95 7.39
CA VAL A 36 -6.74 -11.03 8.26
C VAL A 36 -7.69 -10.26 9.20
N GLN A 37 -8.88 -9.87 8.72
CA GLN A 37 -9.89 -9.18 9.54
C GLN A 37 -10.34 -10.03 10.73
N ALA A 38 -10.53 -11.34 10.55
CA ALA A 38 -10.91 -12.24 11.64
C ALA A 38 -9.82 -12.29 12.73
N ILE A 39 -8.55 -12.31 12.34
CA ILE A 39 -7.41 -12.28 13.27
C ILE A 39 -7.34 -10.94 14.00
N ALA A 40 -7.52 -9.84 13.28
CA ALA A 40 -7.50 -8.49 13.83
C ALA A 40 -8.54 -8.31 14.95
N VAL A 41 -9.78 -8.76 14.70
CA VAL A 41 -10.86 -8.75 15.70
C VAL A 41 -10.52 -9.60 16.91
N GLY A 42 -9.99 -10.82 16.70
CA GLY A 42 -9.62 -11.71 17.80
C GLY A 42 -8.45 -11.19 18.65
N LYS A 43 -7.59 -10.33 18.09
CA LYS A 43 -6.42 -9.75 18.77
C LYS A 43 -6.64 -8.35 19.33
N ASP A 44 -7.82 -7.75 19.11
CA ASP A 44 -8.07 -6.32 19.38
C ASP A 44 -6.97 -5.42 18.77
N SER A 45 -6.66 -5.67 17.50
CA SER A 45 -5.59 -4.99 16.76
C SER A 45 -6.11 -4.49 15.41
N ASP A 46 -5.44 -3.51 14.83
CA ASP A 46 -5.78 -3.04 13.49
C ASP A 46 -5.29 -4.00 12.38
N LEU A 47 -5.95 -3.94 11.22
CA LEU A 47 -5.65 -4.79 10.07
C LEU A 47 -4.20 -4.63 9.59
N SER A 48 -3.66 -3.41 9.60
CA SER A 48 -2.31 -3.13 9.10
C SER A 48 -1.24 -3.79 9.96
N THR A 49 -1.42 -3.78 11.28
CA THR A 49 -0.53 -4.47 12.23
C THR A 49 -0.51 -5.96 11.95
N VAL A 50 -1.68 -6.59 11.78
CA VAL A 50 -1.77 -8.02 11.48
C VAL A 50 -1.10 -8.38 10.15
N VAL A 51 -1.37 -7.63 9.06
CA VAL A 51 -0.72 -7.87 7.77
C VAL A 51 0.80 -7.78 7.89
N ASN A 52 1.31 -6.72 8.53
CA ASN A 52 2.75 -6.52 8.67
C ASN A 52 3.40 -7.63 9.50
N ASP A 53 2.74 -8.12 10.56
CA ASP A 53 3.28 -9.19 11.38
C ASP A 53 3.35 -10.52 10.63
N LEU A 54 2.30 -10.85 9.85
CA LEU A 54 2.32 -12.02 8.97
C LEU A 54 3.48 -11.94 7.95
N LEU A 55 3.61 -10.80 7.25
CA LEU A 55 4.68 -10.59 6.28
C LEU A 55 6.08 -10.67 6.90
N ARG A 56 6.28 -10.17 8.12
CA ARG A 56 7.58 -10.27 8.82
C ARG A 56 7.95 -11.71 9.14
N VAL A 57 6.98 -12.57 9.45
CA VAL A 57 7.21 -14.00 9.66
C VAL A 57 7.62 -14.65 8.33
N ASP A 58 6.89 -14.37 7.25
CA ASP A 58 7.20 -14.90 5.92
C ASP A 58 8.56 -14.45 5.41
N MET A 59 8.96 -13.20 5.67
CA MET A 59 10.30 -12.70 5.35
C MET A 59 11.40 -13.52 6.03
N LYS A 60 11.25 -13.80 7.34
CA LYS A 60 12.23 -14.61 8.09
C LYS A 60 12.32 -16.03 7.55
N LEU A 61 11.18 -16.63 7.20
CA LEU A 61 11.12 -17.96 6.60
C LEU A 61 11.82 -17.96 5.23
N ALA A 62 11.51 -16.97 4.38
CA ALA A 62 12.11 -16.83 3.06
C ALA A 62 13.63 -16.62 3.14
N ASP A 63 14.12 -15.86 4.12
CA ASP A 63 15.56 -15.66 4.32
C ASP A 63 16.26 -16.96 4.74
N THR A 64 15.61 -17.78 5.57
CA THR A 64 16.16 -19.09 6.00
C THR A 64 16.24 -20.10 4.84
N LEU A 65 15.33 -20.01 3.86
CA LEU A 65 15.32 -20.90 2.69
C LEU A 65 16.32 -20.49 1.59
N LYS A 66 16.84 -19.25 1.65
CA LYS A 66 17.83 -18.74 0.69
C LYS A 66 19.27 -19.12 1.05
N SER A 67 19.53 -19.42 2.33
CA SER A 67 20.82 -19.88 2.87
C SER A 67 21.01 -21.38 2.72
#